data_AF-A0A3K0PFJ4-F1
#
_entry.id   AF-A0A3K0PFJ4-F1
#
_cell.length_a   1.000
_cell.length_b   1.000
_cell.length_c   1.000
_cell.angle_alpha   90.00
_cell.angle_beta   90.00
_cell.angle_gamma   90.00
#
_symmetry.space_group_name_H-M   'P 1'
#
loop_
_entity.id
_entity.type
_entity.pdbx_description
1 polymer ?
#
loop_
_entity_poly.entity_id
_entity_poly.type
_entity_poly.pdbx_seq_one_letter_code
_entity_poly.pdbx_strand_id
1 'polypeptide(L)'
;FFFDTGQREALNCLHKLCNPTPDLKDTDITSCFFRLKELASPGYQERFIHDFAEESSTGSLYLKDNYGDVFLYIEMSEGLCNYTILGKTFIFNTSQMPHSQQECETSTPELSIIFQESESQSSSDSILWLKDGCYLASYGIGEFNLDFNGFYQSVLNFITSVQKGDNFRLWQNEEKETYISAMVNKAIDIHSGEKQVKLSKQVKEGVFEHVKNNLGVCDLRLNSSCAQSSIKHCVLTLLNKDKDWGSFINQTSTDGEVKKAITTDMVSIVSNQIFVKMFGDEMKLPEKWSSIVCSLVRDSIKLMSEPSDFIMQ
;
A
#
# COMPACT_ATOMS: atom_id res chain seq x y z
N PHE A 1 28.15 14.07 -3.86
CA PHE A 1 28.78 13.18 -2.86
C PHE A 1 30.27 12.98 -3.13
N PHE A 2 30.72 12.51 -4.31
CA PHE A 2 32.12 12.08 -4.53
C PHE A 2 32.87 12.98 -5.53
N PHE A 3 34.19 13.14 -5.37
CA PHE A 3 35.08 13.82 -6.32
C PHE A 3 35.50 12.88 -7.48
N ASP A 4 35.93 13.45 -8.61
CA ASP A 4 36.29 12.70 -9.83
C ASP A 4 37.33 11.58 -9.60
N THR A 5 38.31 11.80 -8.73
CA THR A 5 39.36 10.82 -8.41
C THR A 5 38.86 9.61 -7.60
N GLY A 6 37.73 9.74 -6.89
CA GLY A 6 37.11 8.69 -6.08
C GLY A 6 35.81 8.14 -6.65
N GLN A 7 35.27 8.75 -7.71
CA GLN A 7 33.93 8.46 -8.24
C GLN A 7 33.81 7.01 -8.73
N ARG A 8 34.82 6.48 -9.42
CA ARG A 8 34.80 5.10 -9.92
C ARG A 8 34.79 4.07 -8.79
N GLU A 9 35.54 4.34 -7.72
CA GLU A 9 35.57 3.47 -6.55
C GLU A 9 34.25 3.54 -5.78
N ALA A 10 33.71 4.75 -5.60
CA ALA A 10 32.41 4.95 -4.99
C ALA A 10 31.29 4.24 -5.78
N LEU A 11 31.33 4.28 -7.11
CA LEU A 11 30.36 3.55 -7.95
C LEU A 11 30.43 2.04 -7.72
N ASN A 12 31.64 1.47 -7.55
CA ASN A 12 31.80 0.04 -7.27
C ASN A 12 31.25 -0.33 -5.88
N CYS A 13 31.51 0.50 -4.85
CA CYS A 13 30.95 0.31 -3.52
C CYS A 13 29.42 0.41 -3.51
N LEU A 14 28.86 1.41 -4.21
CA LEU A 14 27.42 1.55 -4.38
C LEU A 14 26.82 0.38 -5.15
N HIS A 15 27.48 -0.10 -6.22
CA HIS A 15 27.00 -1.27 -6.94
C HIS A 15 26.90 -2.49 -6.03
N LYS A 16 27.87 -2.71 -5.13
CA LYS A 16 27.80 -3.82 -4.16
C LYS A 16 26.67 -3.65 -3.16
N LEU A 17 26.52 -2.45 -2.57
CA LEU A 17 25.49 -2.20 -1.56
C LEU A 17 24.08 -2.14 -2.13
N CYS A 18 23.93 -1.67 -3.38
CA CYS A 18 22.63 -1.52 -4.04
C CYS A 18 22.19 -2.75 -4.84
N ASN A 19 23.02 -3.81 -4.88
CA ASN A 19 22.66 -5.12 -5.44
C ASN A 19 22.87 -6.18 -4.35
N PRO A 20 22.03 -6.20 -3.30
CA PRO A 20 22.25 -7.07 -2.16
C PRO A 20 22.12 -8.53 -2.56
N THR A 21 23.06 -9.35 -2.10
CA THR A 21 23.05 -10.82 -2.28
C THR A 21 23.15 -11.50 -0.91
N PRO A 22 22.58 -12.71 -0.74
CA PRO A 22 22.67 -13.45 0.52
C PRO A 22 24.11 -13.77 0.96
N ASP A 23 25.04 -13.83 0.00
CA ASP A 23 26.45 -14.11 0.25
C ASP A 23 27.24 -12.90 0.76
N LEU A 24 26.65 -11.70 0.75
CA LEU A 24 27.32 -10.48 1.17
C LEU A 24 27.37 -10.40 2.69
N LYS A 25 28.59 -10.47 3.26
CA LYS A 25 28.79 -10.48 4.70
C LYS A 25 28.61 -9.09 5.31
N ASP A 26 28.17 -9.06 6.56
CA ASP A 26 28.15 -7.88 7.42
C ASP A 26 29.46 -7.06 7.36
N THR A 27 30.61 -7.73 7.38
CA THR A 27 31.92 -7.08 7.27
C THR A 27 32.13 -6.38 5.93
N ASP A 28 31.64 -6.96 4.83
CA ASP A 28 31.79 -6.39 3.49
C ASP A 28 30.86 -5.19 3.29
N ILE A 29 29.66 -5.26 3.87
CA ILE A 29 28.65 -4.19 3.87
C ILE A 29 29.19 -2.97 4.61
N THR A 30 29.64 -3.18 5.84
CA THR A 30 30.21 -2.15 6.71
C THR A 30 31.45 -1.53 6.07
N SER A 31 32.34 -2.35 5.49
CA SER A 31 33.52 -1.86 4.77
C SER A 31 33.16 -1.00 3.56
N CYS A 32 32.17 -1.41 2.75
CA CYS A 32 31.72 -0.63 1.59
C CYS A 32 31.07 0.69 2.03
N PHE A 33 30.27 0.67 3.09
CA PHE A 33 29.57 1.84 3.59
C PHE A 33 30.53 2.90 4.13
N PHE A 34 31.48 2.50 4.99
CA PHE A 34 32.50 3.43 5.50
C PHE A 34 33.46 3.89 4.41
N ARG A 35 33.77 3.03 3.43
CA ARG A 35 34.56 3.45 2.27
C ARG A 35 33.86 4.53 1.45
N LEU A 36 32.54 4.44 1.27
CA LEU A 36 31.76 5.52 0.65
C LEU A 36 31.81 6.80 1.48
N LYS A 37 31.71 6.71 2.82
CA LYS A 37 31.84 7.87 3.70
C LYS A 37 33.21 8.56 3.54
N GLU A 38 34.30 7.80 3.47
CA GLU A 38 35.65 8.34 3.24
C GLU A 38 35.81 9.03 1.88
N LEU A 39 35.24 8.43 0.83
CA LEU A 39 35.30 8.97 -0.53
C LEU A 39 34.41 10.20 -0.72
N ALA A 40 33.44 10.42 0.17
CA ALA A 40 32.54 11.56 0.11
C ALA A 40 33.27 12.86 0.47
N SER A 41 32.94 13.95 -0.21
CA SER A 41 33.47 15.27 0.13
C SER A 41 33.11 15.64 1.58
N PRO A 42 33.96 16.39 2.31
CA PRO A 42 33.79 16.62 3.74
C PRO A 42 32.39 17.08 4.16
N GLY A 43 31.76 17.98 3.39
CA GLY A 43 30.41 18.49 3.67
C GLY A 43 29.25 17.50 3.43
N TYR A 44 29.52 16.27 2.98
CA TYR A 44 28.52 15.22 2.79
C TYR A 44 28.73 14.01 3.72
N GLN A 45 29.83 13.96 4.48
CA GLN A 45 30.17 12.81 5.34
C GLN A 45 29.17 12.63 6.48
N GLU A 46 28.59 13.72 6.98
CA GLU A 46 27.55 13.73 8.02
C GLU A 46 26.27 12.99 7.62
N ARG A 47 26.10 12.70 6.32
CA ARG A 47 24.93 12.01 5.78
C ARG A 47 25.04 10.50 5.83
N PHE A 48 26.23 9.99 6.14
CA PHE A 48 26.52 8.59 6.37
C PHE A 48 26.47 8.33 7.89
N ILE A 49 25.30 7.89 8.34
CA ILE A 49 24.96 7.70 9.75
C ILE A 49 24.99 6.20 10.06
N HIS A 50 25.43 5.84 11.26
CA HIS A 50 25.34 4.48 11.81
C HIS A 50 24.96 4.57 13.28
N ASP A 51 24.27 3.56 13.81
CA ASP A 51 23.73 3.55 15.17
C ASP A 51 24.28 2.41 16.06
N PHE A 52 25.34 1.73 15.62
CA PHE A 52 26.01 0.66 16.36
C PHE A 52 27.43 1.01 16.82
N ALA A 53 27.85 0.37 17.91
CA ALA A 53 29.24 0.39 18.38
C ALA A 53 30.12 -0.49 17.48
N GLU A 54 31.38 -0.11 17.25
CA GLU A 54 32.29 -0.75 16.27
C GLU A 54 32.49 -2.27 16.44
N GLU A 55 32.11 -2.84 17.59
CA GLU A 55 32.23 -4.28 17.91
C GLU A 55 30.89 -5.05 17.86
N SER A 56 29.78 -4.42 17.45
CA SER A 56 28.44 -5.03 17.40
C SER A 56 28.12 -5.61 16.02
N SER A 57 27.65 -6.85 15.98
CA SER A 57 27.10 -7.54 14.79
C SER A 57 25.65 -7.12 14.45
N THR A 58 25.04 -6.27 15.29
CA THR A 58 23.68 -5.76 15.13
C THR A 58 23.66 -4.24 15.11
N GLY A 59 22.86 -3.63 14.23
CA GLY A 59 22.81 -2.19 14.05
C GLY A 59 22.12 -1.75 12.77
N SER A 60 22.32 -0.49 12.40
CA SER A 60 21.73 0.15 11.23
C SER A 60 22.70 1.13 10.60
N LEU A 61 22.64 1.22 9.26
CA LEU A 61 23.38 2.16 8.43
C LEU A 61 22.39 3.01 7.64
N TYR A 62 22.64 4.32 7.53
CA TYR A 62 21.79 5.26 6.81
C TYR A 62 22.59 6.18 5.88
N LEU A 63 22.12 6.34 4.66
CA LEU A 63 22.54 7.40 3.75
C LEU A 63 21.37 8.33 3.46
N LYS A 64 21.52 9.61 3.81
CA LYS A 64 20.50 10.64 3.55
C LYS A 64 20.83 11.54 2.37
N ASP A 65 19.80 12.10 1.76
CA ASP A 65 19.88 13.05 0.66
C ASP A 65 20.13 14.50 1.13
N ASN A 66 19.90 15.49 0.26
CA ASN A 66 20.05 16.92 0.61
C ASN A 66 18.92 17.45 1.51
N TYR A 67 17.77 16.78 1.53
CA TYR A 67 16.55 17.19 2.21
C TYR A 67 16.30 16.41 3.51
N GLY A 68 17.12 15.38 3.78
CA GLY A 68 17.04 14.55 4.97
C GLY A 68 16.33 13.21 4.75
N ASP A 69 15.90 12.94 3.50
CA ASP A 69 15.25 11.69 3.11
C ASP A 69 16.27 10.56 3.00
N VAL A 70 15.87 9.35 3.37
CA VAL A 70 16.76 8.18 3.39
C VAL A 70 16.82 7.53 2.01
N PHE A 71 18.01 7.55 1.40
CA PHE A 71 18.29 6.90 0.12
C PHE A 71 18.63 5.42 0.28
N LEU A 72 19.40 5.09 1.31
CA LEU A 72 19.83 3.74 1.64
C LEU A 72 19.73 3.56 3.14
N TYR A 73 19.01 2.53 3.54
CA TYR A 73 18.96 2.01 4.90
C TYR A 73 19.46 0.57 4.85
N ILE A 74 20.27 0.17 5.81
CA ILE A 74 20.67 -1.23 5.97
C ILE A 74 20.50 -1.57 7.44
N GLU A 75 19.67 -2.55 7.74
CA GLU A 75 19.51 -3.12 9.07
C GLU A 75 20.40 -4.36 9.17
N MET A 76 21.41 -4.25 10.01
CA MET A 76 22.42 -5.27 10.28
C MET A 76 21.93 -6.16 11.43
N SER A 77 21.95 -7.47 11.20
CA SER A 77 21.70 -8.47 12.23
C SER A 77 22.68 -9.63 12.10
N GLU A 78 22.82 -10.46 13.15
CA GLU A 78 23.73 -11.60 13.11
C GLU A 78 23.45 -12.51 11.90
N GLY A 79 24.37 -12.50 10.93
CA GLY A 79 24.23 -13.20 9.66
C GLY A 79 23.76 -12.30 8.52
N LEU A 80 22.45 -12.22 8.30
CA LEU A 80 21.85 -11.58 7.12
C LEU A 80 21.42 -10.14 7.43
N CYS A 81 21.55 -9.23 6.46
CA CYS A 81 21.22 -7.82 6.61
C CYS A 81 20.04 -7.43 5.71
N ASN A 82 19.09 -6.66 6.22
CA ASN A 82 17.98 -6.12 5.43
C ASN A 82 18.37 -4.77 4.83
N TYR A 83 17.82 -4.39 3.68
CA TYR A 83 18.12 -3.15 2.98
C TYR A 83 16.84 -2.39 2.69
N THR A 84 16.85 -1.06 2.70
CA THR A 84 15.86 -0.22 2.01
C THR A 84 16.59 0.73 1.08
N ILE A 85 16.37 0.60 -0.22
CA ILE A 85 17.00 1.42 -1.26
C ILE A 85 15.91 2.21 -1.98
N LEU A 86 15.97 3.54 -1.94
CA LEU A 86 14.99 4.43 -2.58
C LEU A 86 13.54 4.07 -2.17
N GLY A 87 13.34 3.75 -0.89
CA GLY A 87 12.04 3.33 -0.34
C GLY A 87 11.62 1.89 -0.65
N LYS A 88 12.47 1.09 -1.32
CA LYS A 88 12.22 -0.35 -1.58
C LYS A 88 12.99 -1.21 -0.59
N THR A 89 12.30 -2.05 0.18
CA THR A 89 12.91 -2.91 1.20
C THR A 89 13.24 -4.31 0.66
N PHE A 90 14.39 -4.85 1.06
CA PHE A 90 14.93 -6.18 0.75
C PHE A 90 15.25 -6.85 2.09
N ILE A 91 14.57 -7.93 2.44
CA ILE A 91 14.71 -8.58 3.75
C ILE A 91 15.45 -9.90 3.56
N PHE A 92 16.52 -10.10 4.33
CA PHE A 92 17.35 -11.30 4.29
C PHE A 92 17.37 -12.04 5.63
N ASN A 93 17.15 -11.38 6.78
CA ASN A 93 17.01 -12.06 8.07
C ASN A 93 15.55 -12.49 8.30
N THR A 94 15.26 -13.78 8.18
CA THR A 94 13.90 -14.37 8.22
C THR A 94 13.52 -14.99 9.55
N SER A 95 14.20 -14.65 10.66
CA SER A 95 13.95 -15.26 11.97
C SER A 95 12.68 -14.81 12.70
N GLN A 96 11.79 -14.04 12.08
CA GLN A 96 10.50 -13.66 12.69
C GLN A 96 9.32 -13.80 11.72
N MET A 97 8.47 -14.79 12.01
CA MET A 97 7.14 -15.04 11.45
C MET A 97 6.14 -13.91 11.80
N PRO A 98 5.09 -13.67 10.98
CA PRO A 98 3.81 -14.39 11.07
C PRO A 98 3.20 -14.81 9.70
N HIS A 99 2.34 -15.84 9.69
CA HIS A 99 1.48 -16.22 8.55
C HIS A 99 0.05 -15.78 8.83
N SER A 100 -0.55 -14.97 7.96
CA SER A 100 -1.99 -14.69 7.99
C SER A 100 -2.65 -14.90 6.61
N GLN A 101 -3.76 -15.64 6.61
CA GLN A 101 -4.72 -15.63 5.51
C GLN A 101 -5.87 -14.74 5.94
N GLN A 102 -6.17 -13.72 5.14
CA GLN A 102 -7.27 -12.81 5.42
C GLN A 102 -8.32 -12.92 4.32
N GLU A 103 -9.48 -13.45 4.68
CA GLU A 103 -10.65 -13.40 3.82
C GLU A 103 -11.15 -11.96 3.72
N CYS A 104 -11.35 -11.49 2.49
CA CYS A 104 -11.81 -10.15 2.19
C CYS A 104 -13.34 -10.10 2.19
N GLU A 105 -13.92 -9.01 2.70
CA GLU A 105 -15.36 -8.79 2.64
C GLU A 105 -15.79 -8.55 1.18
N THR A 106 -16.63 -9.44 0.64
CA THR A 106 -17.23 -9.34 -0.70
C THR A 106 -18.72 -9.07 -0.61
N SER A 107 -19.27 -8.38 -1.61
CA SER A 107 -20.71 -8.12 -1.72
C SER A 107 -21.42 -9.10 -2.65
N THR A 108 -20.65 -9.81 -3.48
CA THR A 108 -21.12 -10.81 -4.43
C THR A 108 -21.26 -12.18 -3.74
N PRO A 109 -22.47 -12.79 -3.71
CA PRO A 109 -22.63 -14.16 -3.20
C PRO A 109 -21.73 -15.15 -3.93
N GLU A 110 -21.20 -16.16 -3.22
CA GLU A 110 -20.33 -17.21 -3.77
C GLU A 110 -18.93 -16.76 -4.24
N LEU A 111 -18.63 -15.46 -4.19
CA LEU A 111 -17.28 -14.93 -4.44
C LEU A 111 -16.45 -15.00 -3.16
N SER A 112 -15.35 -15.75 -3.19
CA SER A 112 -14.32 -15.68 -2.16
C SER A 112 -13.08 -14.98 -2.73
N ILE A 113 -12.58 -13.99 -1.99
CA ILE A 113 -11.31 -13.32 -2.27
C ILE A 113 -10.47 -13.42 -1.01
N ILE A 114 -9.34 -14.10 -1.11
CA ILE A 114 -8.43 -14.33 0.02
C ILE A 114 -7.14 -13.61 -0.29
N PHE A 115 -6.72 -12.73 0.62
CA PHE A 115 -5.36 -12.22 0.63
C PHE A 115 -4.49 -13.26 1.36
N GLN A 116 -3.56 -13.83 0.61
CA GLN A 116 -2.56 -14.74 1.14
C GLN A 116 -1.25 -13.99 1.22
N GLU A 117 -0.79 -13.69 2.43
CA GLU A 117 0.62 -13.35 2.62
C GLU A 117 1.45 -14.57 2.19
N SER A 118 2.47 -14.34 1.37
CA SER A 118 3.15 -15.47 0.73
C SER A 118 3.90 -16.33 1.73
N GLU A 119 3.78 -17.64 1.56
CA GLU A 119 4.67 -18.60 2.22
C GLU A 119 6.11 -18.27 1.84
N SER A 120 6.98 -18.17 2.83
CA SER A 120 8.41 -18.39 2.61
C SER A 120 8.58 -19.84 2.15
N GLN A 121 8.61 -20.07 0.85
CA GLN A 121 8.91 -21.40 0.32
C GLN A 121 10.39 -21.74 0.57
N SER A 122 10.62 -23.05 0.71
CA SER A 122 11.78 -23.76 1.28
C SER A 122 13.18 -23.17 1.07
N SER A 123 14.05 -23.51 2.02
CA SER A 123 15.49 -23.25 2.19
C SER A 123 16.44 -23.64 1.03
N SER A 124 15.95 -23.72 -0.21
CA SER A 124 16.78 -24.03 -1.40
C SER A 124 16.67 -23.01 -2.53
N ASP A 125 15.74 -22.05 -2.47
CA ASP A 125 15.66 -20.98 -3.47
C ASP A 125 16.23 -19.68 -2.90
N SER A 126 17.43 -19.32 -3.37
CA SER A 126 18.25 -18.18 -2.91
C SER A 126 17.69 -16.79 -3.30
N ILE A 127 16.42 -16.72 -3.73
CA ILE A 127 15.77 -15.49 -4.22
C ILE A 127 14.31 -15.51 -3.76
N LEU A 128 14.00 -14.82 -2.66
CA LEU A 128 12.63 -14.44 -2.33
C LEU A 128 12.20 -13.33 -3.30
N TRP A 129 11.48 -13.67 -4.36
CA TRP A 129 10.69 -12.68 -5.08
C TRP A 129 9.64 -12.14 -4.11
N LEU A 130 9.60 -10.81 -3.93
CA LEU A 130 8.55 -10.11 -3.20
C LEU A 130 7.16 -10.44 -3.78
N LYS A 131 6.55 -11.52 -3.30
CA LYS A 131 5.11 -11.52 -3.11
C LYS A 131 4.87 -11.07 -1.67
N ASP A 132 4.70 -9.77 -1.46
CA ASP A 132 4.13 -9.22 -0.21
C ASP A 132 2.72 -9.78 0.06
N GLY A 133 2.16 -10.52 -0.89
CA GLY A 133 0.95 -11.31 -0.81
C GLY A 133 0.33 -11.47 -2.19
N CYS A 134 -0.52 -12.47 -2.37
CA CYS A 134 -1.34 -12.63 -3.55
C CYS A 134 -2.81 -12.62 -3.20
N TYR A 135 -3.62 -12.06 -4.08
CA TYR A 135 -5.07 -12.25 -4.01
C TYR A 135 -5.44 -13.48 -4.81
N LEU A 136 -6.05 -14.45 -4.13
CA LEU A 136 -6.74 -15.56 -4.77
C LEU A 136 -8.23 -15.22 -4.81
N ALA A 137 -8.77 -15.04 -6.00
CA ALA A 137 -10.20 -14.88 -6.23
C ALA A 137 -10.77 -16.19 -6.79
N SER A 138 -11.83 -16.70 -6.18
CA SER A 138 -12.52 -17.91 -6.61
C SER A 138 -14.02 -17.68 -6.70
N TYR A 139 -14.63 -18.17 -7.78
CA TYR A 139 -16.08 -18.14 -7.99
C TYR A 139 -16.48 -19.34 -8.87
N GLY A 140 -17.35 -20.21 -8.34
CA GLY A 140 -17.67 -21.49 -8.98
C GLY A 140 -16.42 -22.34 -9.16
N ILE A 141 -16.08 -22.68 -10.41
CA ILE A 141 -14.86 -23.44 -10.77
C ILE A 141 -13.70 -22.55 -11.23
N GLY A 142 -13.93 -21.24 -11.35
CA GLY A 142 -12.92 -20.29 -11.81
C GLY A 142 -12.03 -19.84 -10.67
N GLU A 143 -10.73 -19.74 -10.94
CA GLU A 143 -9.74 -19.20 -10.01
C GLU A 143 -8.88 -18.15 -10.72
N PHE A 144 -8.52 -17.09 -9.99
CA PHE A 144 -7.64 -16.03 -10.45
C PHE A 144 -6.64 -15.66 -9.36
N ASN A 145 -5.38 -15.53 -9.75
CA ASN A 145 -4.29 -15.16 -8.86
C ASN A 145 -3.70 -13.82 -9.28
N LEU A 146 -3.72 -12.84 -8.37
CA LEU A 146 -3.09 -11.55 -8.56
C LEU A 146 -1.87 -11.42 -7.66
N ASP A 147 -0.69 -11.24 -8.26
CA ASP A 147 0.50 -10.79 -7.52
C ASP A 147 0.32 -9.32 -7.13
N PHE A 148 0.08 -9.08 -5.84
CA PHE A 148 -0.23 -7.72 -5.36
C PHE A 148 0.95 -6.78 -5.57
N ASN A 149 2.19 -7.22 -5.39
CA ASN A 149 3.33 -6.32 -5.48
C ASN A 149 3.63 -5.91 -6.93
N GLY A 150 3.68 -6.87 -7.86
CA GLY A 150 3.81 -6.58 -9.29
C GLY A 150 2.68 -5.67 -9.79
N PHE A 151 1.45 -5.90 -9.31
CA PHE A 151 0.32 -5.06 -9.66
C PHE A 151 0.39 -3.65 -9.04
N TYR A 152 0.77 -3.53 -7.76
CA TYR A 152 0.99 -2.26 -7.08
C TYR A 152 2.02 -1.39 -7.79
N GLN A 153 3.16 -1.98 -8.20
CA GLN A 153 4.18 -1.27 -8.98
C GLN A 153 3.63 -0.81 -10.34
N SER A 154 2.81 -1.62 -10.99
CA SER A 154 2.14 -1.25 -12.24
C SER A 154 1.20 -0.06 -12.07
N VAL A 155 0.43 -0.02 -10.96
CA VAL A 155 -0.42 1.11 -10.59
C VAL A 155 0.40 2.36 -10.32
N LEU A 156 1.46 2.26 -9.51
CA LEU A 156 2.33 3.38 -9.18
C LEU A 156 3.02 3.96 -10.43
N ASN A 157 3.51 3.10 -11.32
CA ASN A 157 4.10 3.50 -12.60
C ASN A 157 3.07 4.22 -13.49
N PHE A 158 1.83 3.74 -13.52
CA PHE A 158 0.78 4.39 -14.28
C PHE A 158 0.50 5.80 -13.74
N ILE A 159 0.32 5.94 -12.43
CA ILE A 159 0.02 7.24 -11.79
C ILE A 159 1.18 8.23 -12.00
N THR A 160 2.42 7.80 -11.74
CA THR A 160 3.62 8.66 -11.88
C THR A 160 3.93 9.01 -13.34
N SER A 161 3.50 8.19 -14.31
CA SER A 161 3.61 8.54 -15.73
C SER A 161 2.71 9.74 -16.10
N VAL A 162 1.57 9.88 -15.41
CA VAL A 162 0.59 10.95 -15.62
C VAL A 162 0.92 12.18 -14.77
N GLN A 163 1.31 11.98 -13.51
CA GLN A 163 1.57 13.03 -12.53
C GLN A 163 3.08 13.14 -12.26
N LYS A 164 3.73 14.15 -12.85
CA LYS A 164 5.20 14.35 -12.75
C LYS A 164 5.57 15.52 -11.84
N GLY A 165 6.65 15.37 -11.09
CA GLY A 165 7.21 16.43 -10.23
C GLY A 165 6.22 16.89 -9.15
N ASP A 166 6.08 18.19 -8.96
CA ASP A 166 5.21 18.79 -7.94
C ASP A 166 3.72 18.39 -8.09
N ASN A 167 3.29 18.03 -9.30
CA ASN A 167 1.92 17.55 -9.55
C ASN A 167 1.64 16.21 -8.86
N PHE A 168 2.66 15.37 -8.63
CA PHE A 168 2.48 14.11 -7.92
C PHE A 168 2.13 14.35 -6.45
N ARG A 169 2.81 15.29 -5.79
CA ARG A 169 2.53 15.64 -4.40
C ARG A 169 1.16 16.29 -4.23
N LEU A 170 0.77 17.16 -5.18
CA LEU A 170 -0.58 17.72 -5.21
C LEU A 170 -1.62 16.60 -5.35
N TRP A 171 -1.41 15.69 -6.30
CA TRP A 171 -2.28 14.53 -6.52
C TRP A 171 -2.39 13.66 -5.26
N GLN A 172 -1.29 13.40 -4.53
CA GLN A 172 -1.35 12.61 -3.30
C GLN A 172 -2.28 13.25 -2.26
N ASN A 173 -2.25 14.56 -2.11
CA ASN A 173 -3.13 15.26 -1.17
C ASN A 173 -4.59 15.21 -1.62
N GLU A 174 -4.85 15.43 -2.92
CA GLU A 174 -6.20 15.35 -3.49
C GLU A 174 -6.77 13.93 -3.43
N GLU A 175 -5.94 12.91 -3.65
CA GLU A 175 -6.37 11.50 -3.66
C GLU A 175 -6.74 11.02 -2.26
N LYS A 176 -6.07 11.47 -1.19
CA LYS A 176 -6.48 11.15 0.20
C LYS A 176 -7.91 11.58 0.49
N GLU A 177 -8.25 12.82 0.13
CA GLU A 177 -9.59 13.37 0.31
C GLU A 177 -10.60 12.67 -0.60
N THR A 178 -10.25 12.48 -1.87
CA THR A 178 -11.11 11.90 -2.90
C THR A 178 -11.41 10.43 -2.63
N TYR A 179 -10.43 9.64 -2.21
CA TYR A 179 -10.57 8.20 -2.00
C TYR A 179 -11.52 7.90 -0.84
N ILE A 180 -11.32 8.55 0.32
CA ILE A 180 -12.20 8.39 1.48
C ILE A 180 -13.60 8.91 1.16
N SER A 181 -13.71 10.05 0.48
CA SER A 181 -15.01 10.60 0.08
C SER A 181 -15.79 9.65 -0.84
N ALA A 182 -15.11 9.04 -1.81
CA ALA A 182 -15.70 8.06 -2.72
C ALA A 182 -16.13 6.79 -1.97
N MET A 183 -15.40 6.38 -0.93
CA MET A 183 -15.79 5.26 -0.06
C MET A 183 -17.05 5.57 0.75
N VAL A 184 -17.13 6.76 1.35
CA VAL A 184 -18.32 7.21 2.08
C VAL A 184 -19.53 7.27 1.16
N ASN A 185 -19.39 7.86 -0.03
CA ASN A 185 -20.48 7.91 -1.02
C ASN A 185 -20.95 6.52 -1.44
N LYS A 186 -20.02 5.59 -1.73
CA LYS A 186 -20.37 4.21 -2.07
C LYS A 186 -21.14 3.53 -0.93
N ALA A 187 -20.69 3.68 0.32
CA ALA A 187 -21.37 3.12 1.48
C ALA A 187 -22.78 3.72 1.68
N ILE A 188 -22.93 5.03 1.43
CA ILE A 188 -24.24 5.69 1.45
C ILE A 188 -25.14 5.09 0.38
N ASP A 189 -24.67 4.94 -0.85
CA ASP A 189 -25.48 4.43 -1.96
C ASP A 189 -25.95 2.99 -1.70
N ILE A 190 -25.10 2.14 -1.11
CA ILE A 190 -25.46 0.77 -0.71
C ILE A 190 -26.58 0.80 0.34
N HIS A 191 -26.37 1.47 1.47
CA HIS A 191 -27.33 1.43 2.59
C HIS A 191 -28.60 2.26 2.35
N SER A 192 -28.52 3.30 1.52
CA SER A 192 -29.69 4.06 1.09
C SER A 192 -30.52 3.30 0.05
N GLY A 193 -29.87 2.54 -0.84
CA GLY A 193 -30.51 1.65 -1.80
C GLY A 193 -31.28 0.51 -1.12
N GLU A 194 -30.67 -0.12 -0.10
CA GLU A 194 -31.30 -1.17 0.72
C GLU A 194 -32.60 -0.69 1.39
N LYS A 195 -32.64 0.57 1.84
CA LYS A 195 -33.82 1.17 2.50
C LYS A 195 -34.74 1.98 1.57
N GLN A 196 -34.38 2.15 0.29
CA GLN A 196 -35.01 3.10 -0.64
C GLN A 196 -35.15 4.54 -0.10
N VAL A 197 -34.19 5.00 0.71
CA VAL A 197 -34.23 6.34 1.34
C VAL A 197 -33.35 7.32 0.58
N LYS A 198 -33.92 8.41 0.05
CA LYS A 198 -33.13 9.47 -0.55
C LYS A 198 -32.67 10.48 0.52
N LEU A 199 -31.38 10.51 0.81
CA LEU A 199 -30.80 11.44 1.79
C LEU A 199 -30.79 12.88 1.25
N SER A 200 -31.10 13.84 2.12
CA SER A 200 -30.93 15.26 1.83
C SER A 200 -29.45 15.65 1.83
N LYS A 201 -29.10 16.80 1.24
CA LYS A 201 -27.72 17.30 1.20
C LYS A 201 -27.15 17.49 2.61
N GLN A 202 -27.92 18.11 3.51
CA GLN A 202 -27.53 18.37 4.89
C GLN A 202 -27.26 17.07 5.66
N VAL A 203 -28.07 16.04 5.40
CA VAL A 203 -27.86 14.71 5.99
C VAL A 203 -26.57 14.09 5.48
N LYS A 204 -26.32 14.13 4.17
CA LYS A 204 -25.07 13.63 3.59
C LYS A 204 -23.86 14.33 4.20
N GLU A 205 -23.88 15.65 4.33
CA GLU A 205 -22.81 16.42 4.98
C GLU A 205 -22.59 15.98 6.44
N GLY A 206 -23.66 15.73 7.19
CA GLY A 206 -23.56 15.19 8.55
C GLY A 206 -22.91 13.81 8.63
N VAL A 207 -23.22 12.90 7.69
CA VAL A 207 -22.57 11.58 7.61
C VAL A 207 -21.07 11.71 7.33
N PHE A 208 -20.70 12.59 6.40
CA PHE A 208 -19.30 12.85 6.05
C PHE A 208 -18.51 13.37 7.26
N GLU A 209 -19.07 14.31 8.01
CA GLU A 209 -18.42 14.86 9.20
C GLU A 209 -18.31 13.82 10.33
N HIS A 210 -19.35 12.99 10.51
CA HIS A 210 -19.33 11.90 11.46
C HIS A 210 -18.23 10.87 11.13
N VAL A 211 -18.12 10.45 9.86
CA VAL A 211 -17.06 9.53 9.42
C VAL A 211 -15.69 10.15 9.63
N LYS A 212 -15.50 11.40 9.19
CA LYS A 212 -14.22 12.11 9.31
C LYS A 212 -13.70 12.15 10.75
N ASN A 213 -14.57 12.49 11.69
CA ASN A 213 -14.22 12.62 13.11
C ASN A 213 -13.88 11.27 13.74
N ASN A 214 -14.66 10.22 13.43
CA ASN A 214 -14.48 8.89 14.05
C ASN A 214 -13.38 8.07 13.37
N LEU A 215 -13.01 8.39 12.13
CA LEU A 215 -11.88 7.78 11.42
C LEU A 215 -10.54 8.44 11.78
N GLY A 216 -10.54 9.56 12.50
CA GLY A 216 -9.33 10.28 12.92
C GLY A 216 -8.68 11.12 11.83
N VAL A 217 -9.39 11.42 10.73
CA VAL A 217 -8.86 12.16 9.56
C VAL A 217 -9.36 13.61 9.52
N CYS A 218 -9.33 14.28 10.67
CA CYS A 218 -9.91 15.61 10.87
C CYS A 218 -9.32 16.72 9.99
N ASP A 219 -8.11 16.51 9.48
CA ASP A 219 -7.42 17.47 8.60
C ASP A 219 -7.88 17.39 7.14
N LEU A 220 -8.59 16.33 6.75
CA LEU A 220 -9.06 16.13 5.37
C LEU A 220 -10.36 16.86 5.07
N ARG A 221 -10.51 17.36 3.83
CA ARG A 221 -11.76 17.94 3.33
C ARG A 221 -12.54 16.90 2.53
N LEU A 222 -13.31 16.09 3.24
CA LEU A 222 -14.17 15.12 2.58
C LEU A 222 -15.32 15.83 1.83
N ASN A 223 -15.62 15.38 0.61
CA ASN A 223 -16.56 16.03 -0.28
C ASN A 223 -17.57 15.04 -0.87
N SER A 224 -18.86 15.33 -0.65
CA SER A 224 -19.98 14.53 -1.20
C SER A 224 -20.05 14.49 -2.73
N SER A 225 -19.37 15.38 -3.47
CA SER A 225 -19.32 15.34 -4.93
C SER A 225 -18.26 14.37 -5.49
N CYS A 226 -17.38 13.83 -4.66
CA CYS A 226 -16.32 12.93 -5.11
C CYS A 226 -16.86 11.51 -5.31
N ALA A 227 -17.08 11.14 -6.57
CA ALA A 227 -17.63 9.83 -6.93
C ALA A 227 -16.56 8.79 -7.30
N GLN A 228 -15.40 9.21 -7.84
CA GLN A 228 -14.40 8.29 -8.36
C GLN A 228 -12.98 8.70 -7.96
N SER A 229 -12.25 7.73 -7.40
CA SER A 229 -10.82 7.86 -7.10
C SER A 229 -9.98 7.46 -8.33
N SER A 230 -8.83 8.12 -8.49
CA SER A 230 -7.91 7.81 -9.58
C SER A 230 -7.22 6.46 -9.38
N ILE A 231 -6.95 6.05 -8.13
CA ILE A 231 -6.46 4.69 -7.80
C ILE A 231 -7.45 3.65 -8.30
N LYS A 232 -8.74 3.77 -7.96
CA LYS A 232 -9.77 2.80 -8.40
C LYS A 232 -9.86 2.70 -9.91
N HIS A 233 -9.82 3.85 -10.60
CA HIS A 233 -9.82 3.88 -12.06
C HIS A 233 -8.58 3.19 -12.66
N CYS A 234 -7.40 3.42 -12.07
CA CYS A 234 -6.16 2.79 -12.50
C CYS A 234 -6.22 1.27 -12.32
N VAL A 235 -6.65 0.80 -11.14
CA VAL A 235 -6.82 -0.64 -10.83
C VAL A 235 -7.77 -1.30 -11.83
N LEU A 236 -8.95 -0.69 -12.07
CA LEU A 236 -9.91 -1.18 -13.06
C LEU A 236 -9.29 -1.25 -14.47
N THR A 237 -8.55 -0.22 -14.88
CA THR A 237 -7.92 -0.15 -16.20
C THR A 237 -6.87 -1.24 -16.39
N LEU A 238 -6.07 -1.52 -15.35
CA LEU A 238 -5.03 -2.53 -15.40
C LEU A 238 -5.61 -3.95 -15.34
N LEU A 239 -6.59 -4.21 -14.47
CA LEU A 239 -7.30 -5.49 -14.44
C LEU A 239 -7.97 -5.80 -15.78
N ASN A 240 -8.62 -4.82 -16.42
CA ASN A 240 -9.24 -5.03 -17.73
C ASN A 240 -8.24 -5.29 -18.87
N LYS A 241 -6.95 -4.97 -18.68
CA LYS A 241 -5.87 -5.30 -19.62
C LYS A 241 -5.23 -6.65 -19.33
N ASP A 242 -5.45 -7.19 -18.14
CA ASP A 242 -4.94 -8.47 -17.72
C ASP A 242 -5.72 -9.60 -18.43
N LYS A 243 -5.00 -10.44 -19.15
CA LYS A 243 -5.59 -11.53 -19.94
C LYS A 243 -6.13 -12.64 -19.05
N ASP A 244 -5.48 -12.89 -17.92
CA ASP A 244 -5.86 -13.94 -16.98
C ASP A 244 -7.12 -13.51 -16.24
N TRP A 245 -7.21 -12.22 -15.87
CA TRP A 245 -8.45 -11.63 -15.35
C TRP A 245 -9.60 -11.73 -16.36
N GLY A 246 -9.35 -11.35 -17.62
CA GLY A 246 -10.34 -11.44 -18.70
C GLY A 246 -10.81 -12.88 -18.95
N SER A 247 -9.91 -13.86 -18.83
CA SER A 247 -10.25 -15.28 -18.91
C SER A 247 -11.13 -15.71 -17.73
N PHE A 248 -10.73 -15.38 -16.50
CA PHE A 248 -11.48 -15.68 -15.27
C PHE A 248 -12.91 -15.14 -15.31
N ILE A 249 -13.09 -13.87 -15.66
CA ILE A 249 -14.42 -13.23 -15.74
C ILE A 249 -15.30 -13.84 -16.84
N ASN A 250 -14.70 -14.36 -17.92
CA ASN A 250 -15.46 -15.00 -18.98
C ASN A 250 -15.88 -16.45 -18.65
N GLN A 251 -15.11 -17.13 -17.81
CA GLN A 251 -15.40 -18.50 -17.37
C GLN A 251 -16.39 -18.56 -16.20
N THR A 252 -16.47 -17.51 -15.39
CA THR A 252 -17.27 -17.48 -14.15
C THR A 252 -18.78 -17.40 -14.38
N SER A 253 -19.25 -16.56 -15.33
CA SER A 253 -20.68 -16.39 -15.57
C SER A 253 -20.95 -15.90 -17.00
N THR A 254 -22.17 -16.09 -17.49
CA THR A 254 -22.68 -15.43 -18.71
C THR A 254 -23.46 -14.15 -18.38
N ASP A 255 -23.83 -13.95 -17.12
CA ASP A 255 -24.54 -12.76 -16.64
C ASP A 255 -23.59 -11.57 -16.48
N GLY A 256 -23.87 -10.48 -17.20
CA GLY A 256 -23.07 -9.26 -17.18
C GLY A 256 -23.09 -8.54 -15.82
N GLU A 257 -24.18 -8.62 -15.06
CA GLU A 257 -24.27 -7.97 -13.74
C GLU A 257 -23.42 -8.71 -12.71
N VAL A 258 -23.37 -10.05 -12.75
CA VAL A 258 -22.48 -10.85 -11.90
C VAL A 258 -21.02 -10.53 -12.20
N LYS A 259 -20.63 -10.49 -13.48
CA LYS A 259 -19.26 -10.11 -13.89
C LYS A 259 -18.85 -8.73 -13.35
N LYS A 260 -19.78 -7.77 -13.44
CA LYS A 260 -19.58 -6.40 -12.96
C LYS A 260 -19.48 -6.34 -11.43
N ALA A 261 -20.28 -7.13 -10.71
CA ALA A 261 -20.22 -7.23 -9.26
C ALA A 261 -18.86 -7.79 -8.79
N ILE A 262 -18.43 -8.92 -9.36
CA ILE A 262 -17.11 -9.54 -9.08
C ILE A 262 -15.98 -8.54 -9.35
N THR A 263 -16.02 -7.85 -10.50
CA THR A 263 -15.01 -6.84 -10.85
C THR A 263 -15.02 -5.66 -9.89
N THR A 264 -16.19 -5.23 -9.44
CA THR A 264 -16.33 -4.12 -8.49
C THR A 264 -15.76 -4.48 -7.12
N ASP A 265 -15.98 -5.71 -6.65
CA ASP A 265 -15.42 -6.22 -5.40
C ASP A 265 -13.89 -6.32 -5.49
N MET A 266 -13.35 -6.94 -6.55
CA MET A 266 -11.90 -7.06 -6.74
C MET A 266 -11.21 -5.70 -6.83
N VAL A 267 -11.76 -4.76 -7.63
CA VAL A 267 -11.23 -3.39 -7.72
C VAL A 267 -11.25 -2.71 -6.35
N SER A 268 -12.33 -2.86 -5.59
CA SER A 268 -12.47 -2.24 -4.28
C SER A 268 -11.43 -2.76 -3.28
N ILE A 269 -11.25 -4.09 -3.21
CA ILE A 269 -10.32 -4.75 -2.31
C ILE A 269 -8.88 -4.36 -2.63
N VAL A 270 -8.46 -4.54 -3.89
CA VAL A 270 -7.09 -4.22 -4.31
C VAL A 270 -6.81 -2.73 -4.13
N SER A 271 -7.73 -1.86 -4.52
CA SER A 271 -7.54 -0.41 -4.37
C SER A 271 -7.42 0.02 -2.91
N ASN A 272 -8.18 -0.60 -1.99
CA ASN A 272 -8.08 -0.30 -0.57
C ASN A 272 -6.71 -0.65 -0.02
N GLN A 273 -6.16 -1.80 -0.42
CA GLN A 273 -4.82 -2.21 0.00
C GLN A 273 -3.73 -1.31 -0.59
N ILE A 274 -3.87 -0.89 -1.86
CA ILE A 274 -2.98 0.10 -2.46
C ILE A 274 -3.03 1.43 -1.70
N PHE A 275 -4.24 1.90 -1.37
CA PHE A 275 -4.44 3.14 -0.63
C PHE A 275 -3.78 3.09 0.76
N VAL A 276 -3.97 2.00 1.50
CA VAL A 276 -3.31 1.78 2.80
C VAL A 276 -1.80 1.73 2.64
N LYS A 277 -1.27 1.00 1.65
CA LYS A 277 0.18 0.92 1.40
C LYS A 277 0.79 2.28 1.04
N MET A 278 0.01 3.18 0.41
CA MET A 278 0.48 4.52 0.05
C MET A 278 0.37 5.55 1.18
N PHE A 279 -0.70 5.50 1.97
CA PHE A 279 -1.07 6.61 2.87
C PHE A 279 -1.45 6.18 4.28
N GLY A 280 -1.61 4.89 4.56
CA GLY A 280 -2.15 4.36 5.82
C GLY A 280 -1.37 4.83 7.04
N ASP A 281 -0.04 4.71 7.00
CA ASP A 281 0.84 5.12 8.09
C ASP A 281 0.83 6.63 8.30
N GLU A 282 0.90 7.40 7.21
CA GLU A 282 0.89 8.87 7.25
C GLU A 282 -0.42 9.40 7.86
N MET A 283 -1.54 8.80 7.45
CA MET A 283 -2.87 9.17 7.90
C MET A 283 -3.27 8.53 9.23
N LYS A 284 -2.45 7.61 9.76
CA LYS A 284 -2.74 6.81 10.96
C LYS A 284 -4.09 6.10 10.87
N LEU A 285 -4.40 5.54 9.70
CA LEU A 285 -5.67 4.86 9.50
C LEU A 285 -5.77 3.63 10.39
N PRO A 286 -6.93 3.39 11.04
CA PRO A 286 -7.12 2.19 11.84
C PRO A 286 -7.11 0.93 10.97
N GLU A 287 -6.80 -0.22 11.57
CA GLU A 287 -7.03 -1.51 10.92
C GLU A 287 -8.49 -1.64 10.50
N LYS A 288 -8.73 -2.25 9.33
CA LYS A 288 -10.07 -2.40 8.75
C LYS A 288 -10.84 -1.07 8.60
N TRP A 289 -10.13 0.03 8.36
CA TRP A 289 -10.71 1.37 8.15
C TRP A 289 -11.89 1.38 7.17
N SER A 290 -11.85 0.57 6.11
CA SER A 290 -12.93 0.49 5.12
C SER A 290 -14.22 -0.07 5.71
N SER A 291 -14.13 -1.07 6.58
CA SER A 291 -15.28 -1.65 7.28
C SER A 291 -15.82 -0.68 8.35
N ILE A 292 -14.93 0.06 9.02
CA ILE A 292 -15.29 1.14 9.93
C ILE A 292 -16.10 2.23 9.20
N VAL A 293 -15.65 2.68 8.03
CA VAL A 293 -16.39 3.65 7.20
C VAL A 293 -17.79 3.13 6.88
N CYS A 294 -17.92 1.87 6.42
CA CYS A 294 -19.21 1.27 6.14
C CYS A 294 -20.13 1.21 7.38
N SER A 295 -19.59 0.85 8.54
CA SER A 295 -20.35 0.82 9.80
C SER A 295 -20.83 2.21 10.20
N LEU A 296 -19.94 3.20 10.23
CA LEU A 296 -20.27 4.57 10.61
C LEU A 296 -21.35 5.16 9.71
N VAL A 297 -21.29 4.87 8.41
CA VAL A 297 -22.33 5.29 7.46
C VAL A 297 -23.65 4.60 7.75
N ARG A 298 -23.63 3.28 7.98
CA ARG A 298 -24.83 2.50 8.32
C ARG A 298 -25.51 3.02 9.60
N ASP A 299 -24.72 3.25 10.64
CA ASP A 299 -25.20 3.75 11.94
C ASP A 299 -25.79 5.14 11.79
N SER A 300 -25.12 6.02 11.04
CA SER A 300 -25.64 7.35 10.72
C SER A 300 -26.97 7.29 9.97
N ILE A 301 -27.13 6.38 9.01
CA ILE A 301 -28.38 6.21 8.26
C ILE A 301 -29.48 5.57 9.13
N LYS A 302 -29.13 4.65 10.05
CA LYS A 302 -30.09 4.00 10.95
C LYS A 302 -30.68 5.00 11.95
N LEU A 303 -29.84 5.79 12.61
CA LEU A 303 -30.25 6.82 13.57
C LEU A 303 -31.21 7.85 12.94
N MET A 304 -31.08 8.09 11.63
CA MET A 304 -31.95 9.03 10.92
C MET A 304 -33.26 8.41 10.42
N SER A 305 -33.38 7.08 10.41
CA SER A 305 -34.63 6.37 10.14
C SER A 305 -35.49 6.13 11.40
N GLU A 306 -34.92 6.27 12.60
CA GLU A 306 -35.59 6.09 13.89
C GLU A 306 -35.40 7.36 14.77
N PRO A 307 -36.31 8.36 14.69
CA PRO A 307 -36.13 9.67 15.33
C PRO A 307 -36.10 9.64 16.87
N SER A 308 -36.35 8.49 17.51
CA SER A 308 -36.45 8.34 18.96
C SER A 308 -35.11 8.40 19.69
N ASP A 309 -33.98 8.22 19.01
CA ASP A 309 -32.68 8.04 19.67
C ASP A 309 -31.84 9.33 19.74
N PHE A 310 -32.38 10.47 19.32
CA PHE A 310 -31.74 11.78 19.50
C PHE A 310 -31.99 12.40 20.90
N ILE A 311 -32.73 11.71 21.77
CA ILE A 311 -32.92 12.11 23.16
C ILE A 311 -32.03 11.22 24.04
N MET A 312 -30.90 11.80 24.46
CA MET A 312 -29.90 11.31 25.42
C MET A 312 -28.90 10.25 24.92
N GLN A 313 -27.72 10.70 24.51
CA GLN A 313 -26.50 10.69 25.35
C GLN A 313 -25.39 11.55 24.74
#